data_AF-A0A1I0BJJ4-F1
#
_entry.id   AF-A0A1I0BJJ4-F1
#
_cell.length_a   1.000
_cell.length_b   1.000
_cell.length_c   1.000
_cell.angle_alpha   90.00
_cell.angle_beta   90.00
_cell.angle_gamma   90.00
#
_symmetry.space_group_name_H-M   'P 1'
#
loop_
_entity.id
_entity.type
_entity.pdbx_description
1 polymer ?
#
loop_
_entity_poly.entity_id
_entity_poly.type
_entity_poly.pdbx_seq_one_letter_code
_entity_poly.pdbx_strand_id
1 'polypeptide(L)'
;MKKQITQKELNKILKLYEKWLNDEEGGVRADLNCYDLTNKDLSGTNLTNTKLRYAILNCAKLFNTDLRYTDLSCAKGLRILPAN
;
A
#
# COMPACT_ATOMS: atom_id res chain seq x y z
N MET A 1 0.91 -17.01 7.63
CA MET A 1 0.35 -16.13 8.69
C MET A 1 0.20 -14.73 8.11
N LYS A 2 -0.98 -14.11 8.21
CA LYS A 2 -1.20 -12.74 7.70
C LYS A 2 -0.80 -11.72 8.78
N LYS A 3 -0.14 -10.63 8.39
CA LYS A 3 0.24 -9.55 9.32
C LYS A 3 -0.89 -8.51 9.37
N GLN A 4 -1.48 -8.33 10.54
CA GLN A 4 -2.43 -7.25 10.76
C GLN A 4 -1.68 -5.93 10.93
N ILE A 5 -2.24 -4.84 10.40
CA ILE A 5 -1.69 -3.49 10.59
C ILE A 5 -2.83 -2.51 10.89
N THR A 6 -2.60 -1.57 11.79
CA THR A 6 -3.52 -0.46 12.03
C THR A 6 -3.37 0.63 10.95
N GLN A 7 -4.37 1.49 10.77
CA GLN A 7 -4.21 2.63 9.85
C GLN A 7 -3.05 3.55 10.28
N LYS A 8 -2.87 3.73 11.60
CA LYS A 8 -1.80 4.56 12.16
C LYS A 8 -0.42 4.02 11.82
N GLU A 9 -0.22 2.70 11.92
CA GLU A 9 1.04 2.06 11.55
C GLU A 9 1.26 2.09 10.04
N LEU A 10 0.22 1.84 9.25
CA LEU A 10 0.28 1.95 7.80
C LEU A 10 0.72 3.35 7.38
N ASN A 11 0.10 4.40 7.94
CA ASN A 11 0.47 5.79 7.65
C ASN A 11 1.94 6.10 8.01
N LYS A 12 2.49 5.47 9.05
CA LYS A 12 3.92 5.63 9.36
C LYS A 12 4.79 5.03 8.27
N ILE A 13 4.47 3.82 7.78
CA ILE A 13 5.20 3.18 6.68
C ILE A 13 5.11 4.05 5.42
N LEU A 14 3.91 4.52 5.07
CA LEU A 14 3.69 5.38 3.91
C LEU A 14 4.49 6.69 4.01
N LYS A 15 4.55 7.31 5.19
CA LYS A 15 5.35 8.52 5.41
C LYS A 15 6.85 8.27 5.24
N LEU A 16 7.36 7.15 5.76
CA LEU A 16 8.77 6.78 5.56
C LEU A 16 9.06 6.47 4.09
N TYR A 17 8.07 5.93 3.38
CA TYR A 17 8.19 5.62 1.97
C TYR A 17 8.18 6.85 1.07
N GLU A 18 7.32 7.82 1.38
CA GLU A 18 7.30 9.13 0.72
C GLU A 18 8.65 9.85 0.88
N LYS A 19 9.21 9.84 2.09
CA LYS A 19 10.57 10.34 2.33
C LYS A 19 11.61 9.65 1.44
N TRP A 20 11.52 8.33 1.29
CA TRP A 20 12.44 7.59 0.43
C TRP A 20 12.32 7.99 -1.05
N LEU A 21 11.11 8.26 -1.52
CA LEU A 21 10.87 8.74 -2.89
C LEU A 21 11.46 10.13 -3.14
N ASN A 22 11.51 10.96 -2.10
CA ASN A 22 12.02 12.32 -2.17
C ASN A 22 13.53 12.44 -1.85
N ASP A 23 14.23 11.32 -1.68
CA ASP A 23 15.63 11.28 -1.22
C ASP A 23 15.84 12.01 0.13
N GLU A 24 14.82 11.99 0.99
CA GLU A 24 14.87 12.60 2.32
C GLU A 24 15.50 11.67 3.35
N GLU A 25 16.21 12.26 4.31
CA GLU A 25 16.83 11.52 5.41
C GLU A 25 15.79 10.72 6.22
N GLY A 26 16.14 9.45 6.49
CA GLY A 26 15.28 8.50 7.20
C GLY A 26 14.17 7.88 6.34
N GLY A 27 14.22 8.07 5.02
CA GLY A 27 13.35 7.37 4.07
C GLY A 27 13.57 5.86 4.06
N VAL A 28 12.49 5.08 4.01
CA VAL A 28 12.53 3.62 3.95
C VAL A 28 11.60 3.09 2.86
N ARG A 29 12.09 2.19 2.01
CA ARG A 29 11.24 1.46 1.06
C ARG A 29 10.10 0.72 1.77
N ALA A 30 8.88 0.85 1.27
CA ALA A 30 7.74 0.11 1.81
C ALA A 30 7.75 -1.35 1.34
N ASP A 31 7.80 -2.28 2.29
CA ASP A 31 7.47 -3.69 2.08
C ASP A 31 6.16 -4.00 2.79
N LEU A 32 5.09 -4.16 2.01
CA LEU A 32 3.74 -4.47 2.46
C LEU A 32 3.33 -5.91 2.10
N ASN A 33 4.30 -6.80 1.88
CA ASN A 33 4.02 -8.21 1.59
C ASN A 33 3.27 -8.88 2.74
N CYS A 34 2.27 -9.71 2.39
CA CYS A 34 1.48 -10.53 3.31
C CYS A 34 0.68 -9.74 4.38
N TYR A 35 0.55 -8.42 4.23
CA TYR A 35 -0.27 -7.61 5.14
C TYR A 35 -1.76 -7.72 4.82
N ASP A 36 -2.57 -7.73 5.88
CA ASP A 36 -4.01 -7.55 5.80
C ASP A 36 -4.33 -6.05 5.84
N LEU A 37 -4.58 -5.50 4.65
CA LEU A 37 -4.93 -4.10 4.39
C LEU A 37 -6.44 -3.95 4.20
N THR A 38 -7.23 -4.89 4.72
CA THR A 38 -8.70 -4.83 4.66
C THR A 38 -9.20 -3.53 5.29
N ASN A 39 -10.10 -2.82 4.59
CA ASN A 39 -10.67 -1.53 4.99
C ASN A 39 -9.67 -0.39 5.22
N LYS A 40 -8.41 -0.51 4.74
CA LYS A 40 -7.43 0.58 4.88
C LYS A 40 -7.61 1.65 3.84
N ASP A 41 -7.32 2.88 4.24
CA ASP A 41 -7.26 4.02 3.32
C ASP A 41 -5.84 4.14 2.77
N LEU A 42 -5.70 3.96 1.46
CA LEU A 42 -4.48 4.16 0.68
C LEU A 42 -4.71 5.26 -0.37
N SER A 43 -5.81 6.00 -0.29
CA SER A 43 -6.21 6.96 -1.32
C SER A 43 -5.18 8.08 -1.47
N GLY A 44 -4.84 8.43 -2.71
CA GLY A 44 -3.88 9.48 -3.03
C GLY A 44 -2.42 9.13 -2.73
N THR A 45 -2.11 7.90 -2.29
CA THR A 45 -0.73 7.51 -1.96
C THR A 45 0.05 7.12 -3.22
N ASN A 46 1.34 7.47 -3.24
CA ASN A 46 2.29 6.90 -4.20
C ASN A 46 2.80 5.58 -3.63
N LEU A 47 2.56 4.47 -4.33
CA LEU A 47 3.04 3.12 -4.01
C LEU A 47 3.86 2.52 -5.16
N THR A 48 4.42 3.36 -6.02
CA THR A 48 5.18 2.89 -7.19
C THR A 48 6.37 2.02 -6.78
N ASN A 49 6.69 0.95 -7.51
CA ASN A 49 7.82 0.06 -7.15
C ASN A 49 7.75 -0.56 -5.71
N THR A 50 6.60 -0.54 -5.03
CA THR A 50 6.44 -1.21 -3.73
C THR A 50 6.13 -2.70 -3.89
N LYS A 51 6.23 -3.46 -2.79
CA LYS A 51 5.91 -4.90 -2.76
C LYS A 51 4.63 -5.14 -1.96
N LEU A 52 3.61 -5.69 -2.62
CA LEU A 52 2.30 -6.03 -2.06
C LEU A 52 1.94 -7.52 -2.31
N ARG A 53 2.96 -8.38 -2.46
CA ARG A 53 2.74 -9.80 -2.72
C ARG A 53 1.92 -10.42 -1.59
N TYR A 54 0.90 -11.21 -1.96
CA TYR A 54 0.01 -11.87 -1.00
C TYR A 54 -0.74 -10.92 -0.05
N ALA A 55 -0.79 -9.62 -0.31
CA ALA A 55 -1.55 -8.68 0.50
C ALA A 55 -3.08 -8.90 0.33
N ILE A 56 -3.84 -8.59 1.37
CA ILE A 56 -5.31 -8.62 1.34
C ILE A 56 -5.82 -7.18 1.31
N LEU A 57 -6.43 -6.75 0.22
CA LEU A 57 -6.89 -5.39 -0.04
C LEU A 57 -8.43 -5.29 -0.05
N ASN A 58 -9.13 -6.23 0.58
CA ASN A 58 -10.60 -6.25 0.61
C ASN A 58 -11.14 -4.91 1.14
N CYS A 59 -11.96 -4.22 0.35
CA CYS A 59 -12.53 -2.92 0.71
C CYS A 59 -11.49 -1.83 1.05
N ALA A 60 -10.22 -2.00 0.65
CA ALA A 60 -9.23 -0.93 0.76
C ALA A 60 -9.60 0.21 -0.21
N LYS A 61 -9.47 1.45 0.25
CA LYS A 61 -9.68 2.62 -0.61
C LYS A 61 -8.39 2.90 -1.38
N LEU A 62 -8.47 2.80 -2.70
CA LEU A 62 -7.33 2.97 -3.62
C LEU A 62 -7.55 4.13 -4.60
N PHE A 63 -8.47 5.05 -4.29
CA PHE A 63 -8.77 6.18 -5.17
C PHE A 63 -7.53 7.07 -5.32
N ASN A 64 -7.13 7.38 -6.55
CA ASN A 64 -5.91 8.12 -6.87
C ASN A 64 -4.61 7.51 -6.31
N THR A 65 -4.59 6.21 -5.96
CA THR A 65 -3.34 5.53 -5.56
C THR A 65 -2.51 5.19 -6.79
N ASP A 66 -1.24 5.57 -6.79
CA ASP A 66 -0.31 5.19 -7.86
C ASP A 66 0.33 3.83 -7.57
N LEU A 67 -0.10 2.80 -8.32
CA LEU A 67 0.39 1.42 -8.22
C LEU A 67 1.32 1.02 -9.40
N ARG A 68 1.87 1.98 -10.15
CA ARG A 68 2.76 1.64 -11.27
C ARG A 68 3.99 0.89 -10.77
N TYR A 69 4.32 -0.22 -11.44
CA TYR A 69 5.43 -1.11 -11.07
C TYR A 69 5.32 -1.75 -9.68
N THR A 70 4.17 -1.65 -9.01
CA THR A 70 3.93 -2.33 -7.75
C THR A 70 3.75 -3.82 -7.98
N ASP A 71 4.46 -4.64 -7.20
CA ASP A 71 4.29 -6.08 -7.29
C ASP A 71 3.06 -6.54 -6.50
N LEU A 72 1.97 -6.79 -7.23
CA LEU A 72 0.68 -7.26 -6.71
C LEU A 72 0.51 -8.78 -6.86
N SER A 73 1.59 -9.54 -7.08
CA SER A 73 1.49 -10.99 -7.29
C SER A 73 0.77 -11.67 -6.12
N CYS A 74 -0.28 -12.44 -6.44
CA CYS A 74 -1.12 -13.14 -5.47
C CYS A 74 -1.84 -12.23 -4.44
N ALA A 75 -1.90 -10.91 -4.66
CA ALA A 75 -2.73 -10.02 -3.88
C ALA A 75 -4.22 -10.34 -4.10
N LYS A 76 -5.04 -10.17 -3.07
CA LYS A 76 -6.48 -10.45 -3.10
C LYS A 76 -7.29 -9.20 -2.78
N GLY A 77 -8.54 -9.15 -3.23
CA GLY A 77 -9.46 -8.08 -2.85
C GLY A 77 -9.32 -6.77 -3.63
N LEU A 78 -8.48 -6.77 -4.68
CA LEU A 78 -8.34 -5.64 -5.59
C LEU A 78 -9.61 -5.53 -6.45
N ARG A 79 -10.65 -4.90 -5.93
CA ARG A 79 -11.83 -4.53 -6.71
C ARG A 79 -11.67 -3.08 -7.12
N ILE A 80 -11.16 -2.86 -8.34
CA ILE A 80 -11.23 -1.53 -8.96
C ILE A 80 -12.71 -1.28 -9.20
N LEU A 81 -13.34 -0.46 -8.35
CA LEU A 81 -14.65 0.06 -8.68
C LEU A 81 -14.46 0.97 -9.91
N PRO A 82 -15.24 0.78 -10.99
CA PRO A 82 -15.21 1.75 -12.07
C PRO A 82 -15.52 3.13 -11.47
N ALA A 83 -14.68 4.11 -11.77
CA ALA A 83 -15.00 5.49 -11.48
C ALA A 83 -16.31 5.80 -12.20
N ASN A 84 -17.34 6.13 -11.43
CA ASN A 84 -18.65 6.53 -11.94
C ASN A 84 -18.64 7.99 -12.36
#